data_AF-A0A388M2Z0-F1
#
_entry.id   AF-A0A388M2Z0-F1
#
_cell.length_a   1.000
_cell.length_b   1.000
_cell.length_c   1.000
_cell.angle_alpha   90.00
_cell.angle_beta   90.00
_cell.angle_gamma   90.00
#
_symmetry.space_group_name_H-M   'P 1'
#
loop_
_entity.id
_entity.type
_entity.pdbx_description
1 polymer ?
#
loop_
_entity_poly.entity_id
_entity_poly.type
_entity_poly.pdbx_seq_one_letter_code
_entity_poly.pdbx_strand_id
1 'polypeptide(L)'
;MPRRAPEDTEKKDFLRQLINEKKEKHTRKWEMNERKKMDEMIRQEIERNSAALEARVMTRIGRQYLVSRDEARREELRSPVVRTLASAYKGKDYGDYSDKGLKEIEDEIAMLYELREKKRKGKMTMDGSQRGFQRPLFRSDKGSLDDLPASGETSKQGEGRGRTKVAAGSGTEGVLTFVLAQRKLLMVKNKDQLKVICGHQGVQYTTKAPTIEKIIEVRTKLAYEGLVFVPATPGSRLEEEHTPLK
;
A
#
# COMPACT_ATOMS: atom_id res chain seq x y z
N MET A 1 60.54 -22.87 -56.65
CA MET A 1 59.71 -22.39 -55.51
C MET A 1 58.57 -21.55 -56.07
N PRO A 2 57.32 -22.04 -56.12
CA PRO A 2 56.22 -21.27 -56.69
C PRO A 2 55.76 -20.20 -55.70
N ARG A 3 55.85 -18.92 -56.10
CA ARG A 3 55.25 -17.78 -55.39
C ARG A 3 53.74 -18.00 -55.34
N ARG A 4 53.18 -18.31 -54.17
CA ARG A 4 51.72 -18.28 -53.97
C ARG A 4 51.26 -16.83 -54.10
N ALA A 5 50.32 -16.60 -55.00
CA ALA A 5 49.79 -15.27 -55.31
C ALA A 5 49.04 -14.69 -54.08
N PRO A 6 49.35 -13.47 -53.65
CA PRO A 6 48.68 -12.82 -52.52
C PRO A 6 47.19 -12.54 -52.78
N GLU A 7 46.79 -12.41 -54.05
CA GLU A 7 45.41 -12.12 -54.49
C GLU A 7 44.39 -13.19 -54.07
N ASP A 8 44.81 -14.45 -53.93
CA ASP A 8 43.91 -15.54 -53.50
C ASP A 8 43.55 -15.46 -52.02
N THR A 9 44.32 -14.70 -51.23
CA THR A 9 44.07 -14.50 -49.80
C THR A 9 43.01 -13.43 -49.60
N GLU A 10 43.13 -12.30 -50.31
CA GLU A 10 42.17 -11.19 -50.26
C GLU A 10 40.77 -11.63 -50.73
N LYS A 11 40.68 -12.41 -51.81
CA LYS A 11 39.40 -12.96 -52.30
C LYS A 11 38.75 -13.88 -51.27
N LYS A 12 39.54 -14.68 -50.54
CA LYS A 12 39.02 -15.56 -49.48
C LYS A 12 38.52 -14.78 -48.29
N ASP A 13 39.20 -13.71 -47.89
CA ASP A 13 38.78 -12.88 -46.77
C ASP A 13 37.52 -12.08 -47.10
N PHE A 14 37.38 -11.58 -48.32
CA PHE A 14 36.16 -10.96 -48.81
C PHE A 14 34.96 -11.93 -48.75
N LEU A 15 35.15 -13.18 -49.20
CA LEU A 15 34.11 -14.22 -49.10
C LEU A 15 33.72 -14.54 -47.66
N ARG A 16 34.69 -14.62 -46.74
CA ARG A 16 34.42 -14.82 -45.30
C ARG A 16 33.63 -13.65 -44.72
N GLN A 17 34.01 -12.42 -45.08
CA GLN A 17 33.31 -11.21 -44.64
C GLN A 17 31.86 -11.22 -45.12
N LEU A 18 31.60 -11.55 -46.38
CA LEU A 18 30.25 -11.61 -46.95
C LEU A 18 29.38 -12.66 -46.23
N ILE A 19 29.95 -13.83 -45.92
CA ILE A 19 29.24 -14.90 -45.21
C ILE A 19 28.90 -14.46 -43.78
N ASN A 20 29.84 -13.84 -43.08
CA ASN A 20 29.64 -13.37 -41.71
C ASN A 20 28.60 -12.25 -41.67
N GLU A 21 28.68 -11.28 -42.58
CA GLU A 21 27.72 -10.19 -42.67
C GLU A 21 26.30 -10.72 -42.95
N LYS A 22 26.16 -11.71 -43.85
CA LYS A 22 24.87 -12.34 -44.14
C LYS A 22 24.31 -13.12 -42.93
N LYS A 23 25.17 -13.81 -42.18
CA LYS A 23 24.79 -14.49 -40.94
C LYS A 23 24.34 -13.51 -39.86
N GLU A 24 25.08 -12.43 -39.65
CA GLU A 24 24.77 -11.40 -38.66
C GLU A 24 23.48 -10.64 -38.99
N LYS A 25 23.26 -10.31 -40.28
CA LYS A 25 21.99 -9.71 -40.71
C LYS A 25 20.81 -10.66 -40.47
N HIS A 26 20.99 -11.96 -40.71
CA HIS A 26 19.96 -12.96 -40.46
C HIS A 26 19.64 -13.08 -38.96
N THR A 27 20.66 -13.15 -38.09
CA THR A 27 20.44 -13.23 -36.63
C THR A 27 19.74 -11.99 -36.11
N ARG A 28 20.17 -10.79 -36.51
CA ARG A 28 19.50 -9.52 -36.14
C ARG A 28 18.04 -9.48 -36.56
N LYS A 29 17.72 -9.97 -37.77
CA LYS A 29 16.34 -10.04 -38.26
C LYS A 29 15.50 -11.03 -37.45
N TRP A 30 16.09 -12.18 -37.09
CA TRP A 30 15.42 -13.19 -36.28
C TRP A 30 15.16 -12.69 -34.85
N GLU A 31 16.15 -12.07 -34.21
CA GLU A 31 16.02 -11.46 -32.88
C GLU A 31 14.95 -10.37 -32.85
N MET A 32 14.90 -9.49 -33.87
CA MET A 32 13.86 -8.47 -33.96
C MET A 32 12.46 -9.08 -34.07
N ASN A 33 12.32 -10.18 -34.82
CA ASN A 33 11.04 -10.85 -35.00
C ASN A 33 10.59 -11.58 -33.73
N GLU A 34 11.51 -12.26 -33.04
CA GLU A 34 11.23 -12.89 -31.74
C GLU A 34 10.85 -11.85 -30.69
N ARG A 35 11.53 -10.70 -30.66
CA ARG A 35 11.16 -9.60 -29.76
C ARG A 35 9.74 -9.10 -30.04
N LYS A 36 9.38 -8.88 -31.31
CA LYS A 36 8.02 -8.48 -31.69
C LYS A 36 6.98 -9.53 -31.27
N LYS A 37 7.31 -10.82 -31.43
CA LYS A 37 6.43 -11.92 -31.02
C LYS A 37 6.24 -11.96 -29.50
N MET A 38 7.31 -11.73 -28.73
CA MET A 38 7.24 -11.64 -27.27
C MET A 38 6.38 -10.44 -26.83
N ASP A 39 6.62 -9.26 -27.41
CA ASP A 39 5.85 -8.05 -27.10
C ASP A 39 4.36 -8.23 -27.42
N GLU A 40 4.03 -8.89 -28.52
CA GLU A 40 2.65 -9.19 -28.91
C GLU A 40 1.97 -10.18 -27.93
N MET A 41 2.68 -11.22 -27.48
CA MET A 41 2.15 -12.13 -26.46
C MET A 41 1.87 -11.39 -25.13
N ILE A 42 2.78 -10.52 -24.71
CA ILE A 42 2.60 -9.68 -23.51
C ILE A 42 1.37 -8.79 -23.67
N ARG A 43 1.21 -8.17 -24.84
CA ARG A 43 0.06 -7.30 -25.13
C ARG A 43 -1.26 -8.04 -25.04
N GLN A 44 -1.35 -9.23 -25.63
CA GLN A 44 -2.56 -10.06 -25.60
C GLN A 44 -2.89 -10.55 -24.18
N GLU A 45 -1.87 -10.86 -23.37
CA GLU A 45 -2.07 -11.24 -21.98
C GLU A 45 -2.61 -10.06 -21.16
N ILE A 46 -2.05 -8.86 -21.34
CA ILE A 46 -2.53 -7.63 -20.70
C ILE A 46 -4.00 -7.37 -21.05
N GLU A 47 -4.37 -7.51 -22.33
CA GLU A 47 -5.73 -7.29 -22.82
C GLU A 47 -6.73 -8.31 -22.24
N ARG A 48 -6.37 -9.60 -22.18
CA ARG A 48 -7.21 -10.60 -21.51
C ARG A 48 -7.38 -10.31 -20.02
N ASN A 49 -6.31 -9.88 -19.35
CA ASN A 49 -6.32 -9.67 -17.91
C ASN A 49 -7.04 -8.37 -17.52
N SER A 50 -6.99 -7.33 -18.36
CA SER A 50 -7.69 -6.08 -18.10
C SER A 50 -9.21 -6.26 -18.09
N ALA A 51 -9.77 -7.03 -19.02
CA ALA A 51 -11.21 -7.34 -19.04
C ALA A 51 -11.65 -8.12 -17.78
N ALA A 52 -10.87 -9.12 -17.35
CA ALA A 52 -11.16 -9.88 -16.14
C ALA A 52 -11.06 -9.01 -14.88
N LEU A 53 -10.09 -8.10 -14.83
CA LEU A 53 -9.93 -7.15 -13.73
C LEU A 53 -11.10 -6.16 -13.66
N GLU A 54 -11.51 -5.61 -14.79
CA GLU A 54 -12.65 -4.70 -14.88
C GLU A 54 -13.94 -5.36 -14.37
N ALA A 55 -14.24 -6.59 -14.81
CA ALA A 55 -15.40 -7.35 -14.33
C ALA A 55 -15.37 -7.58 -12.81
N ARG A 56 -14.18 -7.86 -12.24
CA ARG A 56 -13.99 -8.04 -10.80
C ARG A 56 -14.21 -6.74 -10.03
N VAL A 57 -13.70 -5.62 -10.54
CA VAL A 57 -13.89 -4.30 -9.94
C VAL A 57 -15.36 -3.91 -9.97
N MET A 58 -16.02 -4.04 -11.13
CA MET A 58 -17.44 -3.75 -11.29
C MET A 58 -18.31 -4.61 -10.37
N THR A 59 -17.97 -5.90 -10.20
CA THR A 59 -18.66 -6.79 -9.25
C THR A 59 -18.50 -6.32 -7.80
N ARG A 60 -17.31 -5.87 -7.40
CA ARG A 60 -17.07 -5.37 -6.04
C ARG A 60 -17.84 -4.07 -5.78
N ILE A 61 -17.81 -3.14 -6.72
CA ILE A 61 -18.55 -1.86 -6.63
C ILE A 61 -20.05 -2.13 -6.55
N GLY A 62 -20.59 -3.00 -7.41
CA GLY A 62 -22.01 -3.37 -7.40
C GLY A 62 -22.46 -3.98 -6.06
N ARG A 63 -21.65 -4.89 -5.49
CA ARG A 63 -21.93 -5.47 -4.16
C ARG A 63 -21.90 -4.40 -3.06
N GLN A 64 -20.90 -3.52 -3.07
CA GLN A 64 -20.79 -2.45 -2.08
C GLN A 64 -21.98 -1.49 -2.17
N TYR A 65 -22.38 -1.10 -3.39
CA TYR A 65 -23.55 -0.24 -3.61
C TYR A 65 -24.83 -0.84 -3.03
N LEU A 66 -25.08 -2.14 -3.26
CA LEU A 66 -26.26 -2.82 -2.71
C LEU A 66 -26.24 -2.86 -1.18
N VAL A 67 -25.08 -3.17 -0.56
CA VAL A 67 -24.92 -3.17 0.90
C VAL A 67 -25.16 -1.77 1.47
N SER A 68 -24.54 -0.73 0.91
CA SER A 68 -24.70 0.65 1.37
C SER A 68 -26.13 1.16 1.19
N ARG A 69 -26.81 0.77 0.09
CA ARG A 69 -28.22 1.10 -0.14
C ARG A 69 -29.13 0.43 0.90
N ASP A 70 -28.87 -0.82 1.26
CA ASP A 70 -29.63 -1.54 2.28
C ASP A 70 -29.36 -1.03 3.70
N GLU A 71 -28.14 -0.57 3.95
CA GLU A 71 -27.77 0.11 5.20
C GLU A 71 -28.49 1.44 5.34
N ALA A 72 -28.51 2.29 4.31
CA ALA A 72 -29.24 3.55 4.31
C ALA A 72 -30.74 3.35 4.62
N ARG A 73 -31.39 2.35 4.00
CA ARG A 73 -32.80 2.02 4.29
C ARG A 73 -33.02 1.55 5.72
N ARG A 74 -32.08 0.80 6.29
CA ARG A 74 -32.17 0.36 7.69
C ARG A 74 -31.91 1.50 8.68
N GLU A 75 -31.05 2.44 8.33
CA GLU A 75 -30.75 3.62 9.15
C GLU A 75 -31.94 4.58 9.19
N GLU A 76 -32.66 4.78 8.08
CA GLU A 76 -33.95 5.51 8.07
C GLU A 76 -34.97 4.90 9.05
N LEU A 77 -35.02 3.57 9.14
CA LEU A 77 -35.92 2.86 10.06
C LEU A 77 -35.42 2.86 11.52
N ARG A 78 -34.11 2.94 11.74
CA ARG A 78 -33.49 2.92 13.08
C ARG A 78 -33.29 4.29 13.68
N SER A 79 -33.30 5.35 12.89
CA SER A 79 -33.29 6.71 13.37
C SER A 79 -34.44 6.85 14.36
N PRO A 80 -34.16 6.96 15.67
CA PRO A 80 -35.19 7.18 16.65
C PRO A 80 -35.85 8.46 16.21
N VAL A 81 -37.14 8.35 15.91
CA VAL A 81 -38.02 9.47 15.66
C VAL A 81 -37.99 10.35 16.92
N VAL A 82 -36.95 11.19 17.04
CA VAL A 82 -37.04 12.45 17.74
C VAL A 82 -37.97 13.25 16.84
N ARG A 83 -39.27 12.98 17.01
CA ARG A 83 -40.36 13.90 16.70
C ARG A 83 -40.06 15.16 17.50
N THR A 84 -39.11 15.95 17.04
CA THR A 84 -39.23 17.39 17.17
C THR A 84 -40.53 17.67 16.44
N LEU A 85 -41.54 18.12 17.19
CA LEU A 85 -42.81 18.63 16.69
C LEU A 85 -42.49 19.83 15.78
N ALA A 86 -42.00 19.55 14.58
CA ALA A 86 -41.88 20.51 13.50
C ALA A 86 -43.30 20.75 13.01
N SER A 87 -43.92 21.72 13.68
CA SER A 87 -44.79 22.72 13.09
C SER A 87 -45.66 22.19 11.97
N ALA A 88 -46.90 21.85 12.31
CA ALA A 88 -48.00 21.71 11.38
C ALA A 88 -48.31 23.07 10.71
N TYR A 89 -47.40 23.58 9.88
CA TYR A 89 -47.77 24.53 8.86
C TYR A 89 -48.36 23.73 7.70
N LYS A 90 -49.69 23.74 7.75
CA LYS A 90 -50.64 23.29 6.72
C LYS A 90 -50.08 23.36 5.31
N GLY A 91 -50.48 22.34 4.54
CA GLY A 91 -50.30 22.27 3.10
C GLY A 91 -50.50 23.62 2.45
N LYS A 92 -49.43 24.08 1.81
CA LYS A 92 -49.46 25.20 0.90
C LYS A 92 -49.15 24.61 -0.45
N ASP A 93 -50.11 24.81 -1.34
CA ASP A 93 -50.13 24.42 -2.73
C ASP A 93 -48.76 24.42 -3.40
N TYR A 94 -48.61 23.51 -4.36
CA TYR A 94 -47.65 23.58 -5.46
C TYR A 94 -47.93 24.82 -6.34
N GLY A 95 -47.92 26.00 -5.72
CA GLY A 95 -48.04 27.30 -6.36
C GLY A 95 -46.66 27.83 -6.67
N ASP A 96 -46.27 27.66 -7.93
CA ASP A 96 -45.40 28.56 -8.68
C ASP A 96 -44.12 29.05 -7.95
N TYR A 97 -43.08 28.21 -7.98
CA TYR A 97 -41.74 28.56 -7.51
C TYR A 97 -40.96 29.49 -8.47
N SER A 98 -41.58 29.97 -9.55
CA SER A 98 -40.89 30.70 -10.62
C SER A 98 -40.45 32.11 -10.21
N ASP A 99 -41.04 32.68 -9.16
CA ASP A 99 -40.83 34.11 -8.81
C ASP A 99 -40.32 34.35 -7.37
N LYS A 100 -40.07 33.28 -6.60
CA LYS A 100 -39.49 33.38 -5.24
C LYS A 100 -38.03 32.96 -5.16
N GLY A 101 -37.46 32.46 -6.26
CA GLY A 101 -36.25 31.64 -6.23
C GLY A 101 -34.89 32.33 -6.38
N LEU A 102 -34.79 33.67 -6.38
CA LEU A 102 -33.48 34.32 -6.49
C LEU A 102 -33.13 35.20 -5.30
N LYS A 103 -34.05 36.05 -4.85
CA LYS A 103 -33.78 36.98 -3.75
C LYS A 103 -33.55 36.27 -2.42
N GLU A 104 -34.32 35.21 -2.15
CA GLU A 104 -34.14 34.36 -0.96
C GLU A 104 -32.81 33.60 -0.99
N ILE A 105 -32.37 33.17 -2.17
CA ILE A 105 -31.07 32.52 -2.37
C ILE A 105 -29.92 33.52 -2.21
N GLU A 106 -30.08 34.75 -2.73
CA GLU A 106 -29.10 35.82 -2.56
C GLU A 106 -28.96 36.23 -1.08
N ASP A 107 -30.08 36.34 -0.35
CA ASP A 107 -30.09 36.63 1.08
C ASP A 107 -29.44 35.50 1.90
N GLU A 108 -29.70 34.23 1.53
CA GLU A 108 -29.06 33.07 2.17
C GLU A 108 -27.55 33.00 1.88
N ILE A 109 -27.13 33.29 0.64
CA ILE A 109 -25.71 33.39 0.27
C ILE A 109 -25.03 34.52 1.06
N ALA A 110 -25.66 35.70 1.17
CA ALA A 110 -25.13 36.83 1.94
C ALA A 110 -24.94 36.48 3.43
N MET A 111 -25.93 35.81 4.02
CA MET A 111 -25.88 35.33 5.40
C MET A 111 -24.73 34.32 5.62
N LEU A 112 -24.53 33.38 4.69
CA LEU A 112 -23.43 32.40 4.76
C LEU A 112 -22.05 33.06 4.65
N TYR A 113 -21.92 34.11 3.84
CA TYR A 113 -20.70 34.90 3.75
C TYR A 113 -20.38 35.62 5.06
N GLU A 114 -21.39 36.23 5.70
CA GLU A 114 -21.23 36.93 6.97
C GLU A 114 -20.81 35.97 8.11
N LEU A 115 -21.39 34.76 8.15
CA LEU A 115 -21.01 33.68 9.05
C LEU A 115 -19.55 33.23 8.85
N ARG A 116 -19.12 33.10 7.59
CA ARG A 116 -17.74 32.72 7.25
C ARG A 116 -16.74 33.82 7.61
N GLU A 117 -17.10 35.09 7.46
CA GLU A 117 -16.24 36.22 7.81
C GLU A 117 -16.13 36.41 9.33
N LYS A 118 -17.26 36.27 10.06
CA LYS A 118 -17.28 36.26 11.54
C LYS A 118 -16.39 35.15 12.11
N LYS A 119 -16.35 33.96 11.49
CA LYS A 119 -15.43 32.87 11.86
C LYS A 119 -13.95 33.14 11.54
N ARG A 120 -13.63 34.02 10.58
CA ARG A 120 -12.24 34.37 10.23
C ARG A 120 -11.66 35.49 11.08
N LYS A 121 -12.47 36.45 11.55
CA LYS A 121 -12.03 37.55 12.42
C LYS A 121 -11.79 37.15 13.89
N GLY A 122 -12.13 35.92 14.29
CA GLY A 122 -11.94 35.42 15.65
C GLY A 122 -10.55 34.87 16.00
N LYS A 123 -9.58 34.89 15.08
CA LYS A 123 -8.20 34.46 15.35
C LYS A 123 -7.29 35.65 15.63
N MET A 124 -7.69 36.53 16.56
CA MET A 124 -6.68 37.33 17.25
C MET A 124 -5.88 36.38 18.13
N THR A 125 -4.56 36.46 17.98
CA THR A 125 -3.57 35.98 18.94
C THR A 125 -3.88 36.55 20.31
N MET A 126 -4.66 35.81 21.11
CA MET A 126 -4.72 36.01 22.55
C MET A 126 -3.43 35.41 23.10
N ASP A 127 -2.48 36.30 23.36
CA ASP A 127 -1.40 36.08 24.30
C ASP A 127 -1.99 35.59 25.64
N GLY A 128 -1.35 34.56 26.21
CA GLY A 128 -1.35 34.29 27.65
C GLY A 128 -2.70 34.09 28.35
N SER A 129 -3.18 32.84 28.39
CA SER A 129 -3.54 32.23 29.67
C SER A 129 -3.72 30.72 29.54
N GLN A 130 -2.83 30.02 30.24
CA GLN A 130 -2.84 28.60 30.48
C GLN A 130 -4.22 28.14 30.99
N ARG A 131 -4.97 27.39 30.19
CA ARG A 131 -5.80 26.31 30.73
C ARG A 131 -5.07 25.01 30.46
N GLY A 132 -4.27 24.64 31.46
CA GLY A 132 -3.55 23.38 31.50
C GLY A 132 -4.53 22.23 31.35
N PHE A 133 -4.29 21.42 30.32
CA PHE A 133 -4.70 20.03 30.32
C PHE A 133 -4.14 19.42 31.60
N GLN A 134 -5.00 19.09 32.57
CA GLN A 134 -4.60 18.50 33.84
C GLN A 134 -3.86 17.19 33.55
N ARG A 135 -2.54 17.20 33.77
CA ARG A 135 -1.76 15.98 33.88
C ARG A 135 -2.20 15.27 35.17
N PRO A 136 -2.47 13.95 35.13
CA PRO A 136 -2.64 13.15 36.34
C PRO A 136 -1.39 13.27 37.22
N LEU A 137 -1.57 13.77 38.44
CA LEU A 137 -0.54 13.82 39.47
C LEU A 137 -0.38 12.40 40.04
N PHE A 138 0.64 11.67 39.58
CA PHE A 138 1.11 10.50 40.31
C PHE A 138 1.84 10.98 41.57
N ARG A 139 1.18 10.86 42.72
CA ARG A 139 1.78 11.04 44.05
C ARG A 139 2.97 10.09 44.16
N SER A 140 4.17 10.66 44.23
CA SER A 140 5.37 9.96 44.71
C SER A 140 5.53 10.33 46.17
N ASP A 141 5.21 9.40 47.06
CA ASP A 141 5.46 9.57 48.49
C ASP A 141 6.97 9.54 48.73
N LYS A 142 7.48 10.61 49.31
CA LYS A 142 8.85 10.72 49.81
C LYS A 142 8.86 10.22 51.25
N GLY A 143 9.67 9.21 51.52
CA GLY A 143 9.96 8.79 52.88
C GLY A 143 11.11 7.79 52.95
N SER A 144 12.35 8.26 52.75
CA SER A 144 13.47 8.02 53.68
C SER A 144 14.78 8.52 53.06
N LEU A 145 15.51 9.30 53.84
CA LEU A 145 16.92 9.67 53.61
C LEU A 145 17.78 8.41 53.65
N ASP A 146 18.69 8.26 52.68
CA ASP A 146 20.14 8.26 52.93
C ASP A 146 20.92 8.21 51.59
N ASP A 147 21.67 9.28 51.37
CA ASP A 147 22.94 9.51 50.65
C ASP A 147 23.40 8.71 49.40
N LEU A 148 23.75 9.54 48.40
CA LEU A 148 24.73 9.41 47.28
C LEU A 148 24.26 8.93 45.88
N PRO A 149 24.83 9.52 44.79
CA PRO A 149 24.15 9.65 43.51
C PRO A 149 24.54 8.53 42.55
N ALA A 150 23.73 7.48 42.48
CA ALA A 150 23.83 6.48 41.43
C ALA A 150 22.67 6.67 40.46
N SER A 151 22.99 7.35 39.35
CA SER A 151 22.46 7.13 38.00
C SER A 151 21.07 6.47 37.98
N GLY A 152 20.04 7.28 37.75
CA GLY A 152 18.70 6.76 37.50
C GLY A 152 18.77 5.63 36.48
N GLU A 153 18.34 4.45 36.90
CA GLU A 153 18.16 3.26 36.08
C GLU A 153 17.07 3.53 35.05
N THR A 154 17.40 4.35 34.06
CA THR A 154 16.70 4.37 32.80
C THR A 154 16.87 2.99 32.21
N SER A 155 15.74 2.28 32.06
CA SER A 155 15.67 1.00 31.37
C SER A 155 16.11 1.17 29.92
N LYS A 156 17.43 1.14 29.71
CA LYS A 156 18.12 1.06 28.42
C LYS A 156 18.40 -0.40 28.05
N GLN A 157 17.54 -1.33 28.48
CA GLN A 157 17.65 -2.74 28.09
C GLN A 157 16.83 -3.10 26.83
N GLY A 158 16.48 -2.10 26.01
CA GLY A 158 15.80 -2.29 24.73
C GLY A 158 16.71 -2.43 23.49
N GLU A 159 18.01 -2.12 23.60
CA GLU A 159 18.92 -2.06 22.43
C GLU A 159 19.43 -3.43 21.93
N GLY A 160 19.02 -4.54 22.56
CA GLY A 160 19.53 -5.87 22.24
C GLY A 160 18.78 -6.63 21.13
N ARG A 161 17.65 -6.13 20.62
CA ARG A 161 16.93 -6.80 19.53
C ARG A 161 16.41 -5.76 18.55
N GLY A 162 17.15 -5.54 17.46
CA GLY A 162 16.77 -4.74 16.29
C GLY A 162 15.59 -5.33 15.50
N ARG A 163 14.53 -5.74 16.20
CA ARG A 163 13.23 -6.06 15.61
C ARG A 163 12.52 -4.73 15.41
N THR A 164 12.57 -4.19 14.20
CA THR A 164 11.63 -3.17 13.76
C THR A 164 10.23 -3.77 13.88
N LYS A 165 9.54 -3.44 14.98
CA LYS A 165 8.14 -3.80 15.18
C LYS A 165 7.34 -3.01 14.16
N VAL A 166 6.87 -3.69 13.12
CA VAL A 166 5.94 -3.11 12.15
C VAL A 166 4.62 -2.88 12.89
N ALA A 167 4.01 -1.71 12.70
CA ALA A 167 2.69 -1.43 13.27
C ALA A 167 1.69 -2.50 12.79
N ALA A 168 1.03 -3.16 13.74
CA ALA A 168 -0.05 -4.10 13.47
C ALA A 168 -1.22 -3.33 12.84
N GLY A 169 -1.26 -3.25 11.52
CA GLY A 169 -2.23 -2.44 10.77
C GLY A 169 -1.76 -1.99 9.39
N SER A 170 -0.47 -2.12 9.05
CA SER A 170 0.05 -1.61 7.77
C SER A 170 -0.34 -2.41 6.52
N GLY A 171 -1.13 -3.48 6.64
CA GLY A 171 -1.61 -4.27 5.50
C GLY A 171 -0.50 -4.78 4.57
N THR A 172 -0.85 -5.02 3.30
CA THR A 172 0.10 -5.46 2.26
C THR A 172 1.13 -4.38 1.89
N GLU A 173 0.77 -3.10 2.02
CA GLU A 173 1.69 -1.98 1.78
C GLU A 173 2.84 -1.93 2.80
N GLY A 174 2.54 -2.29 4.06
CA GLY A 174 3.54 -2.42 5.11
C GLY A 174 4.59 -3.47 4.78
N VAL A 175 4.16 -4.63 4.28
CA VAL A 175 5.07 -5.73 3.88
C VAL A 175 6.02 -5.25 2.79
N LEU A 176 5.50 -4.59 1.75
CA LEU A 176 6.32 -4.07 0.65
C LEU A 176 7.34 -3.03 1.15
N THR A 177 6.89 -2.11 2.02
CA THR A 177 7.76 -1.09 2.62
C THR A 177 8.88 -1.72 3.44
N PHE A 178 8.56 -2.74 4.25
CA PHE A 178 9.53 -3.49 5.03
C PHE A 178 10.57 -4.19 4.15
N VAL A 179 10.13 -4.88 3.10
CA VAL A 179 11.01 -5.56 2.14
C VAL A 179 11.97 -4.58 1.47
N LEU A 180 11.47 -3.43 1.01
CA LEU A 180 12.29 -2.38 0.40
C LEU A 180 13.32 -1.80 1.39
N ALA A 181 12.92 -1.56 2.64
CA ALA A 181 13.82 -1.07 3.69
C ALA A 181 14.93 -2.10 4.00
N GLN A 182 14.59 -3.38 4.15
CA GLN A 182 15.56 -4.45 4.37
C GLN A 182 16.53 -4.58 3.20
N ARG A 183 16.05 -4.48 1.96
CA ARG A 183 16.88 -4.53 0.76
C ARG A 183 17.91 -3.41 0.75
N LYS A 184 17.50 -2.16 1.01
CA LYS A 184 18.41 -1.02 1.10
C LYS A 184 19.47 -1.23 2.19
N LEU A 185 19.05 -1.69 3.37
CA LEU A 185 19.97 -1.93 4.49
C LEU A 185 21.02 -3.01 4.20
N LEU A 186 20.62 -4.10 3.53
CA LEU A 186 21.50 -5.24 3.24
C LEU A 186 22.40 -5.02 2.02
N MET A 187 21.98 -4.19 1.06
CA MET A 187 22.78 -3.85 -0.12
C MET A 187 24.11 -3.17 0.23
N VAL A 188 24.13 -2.36 1.31
CA VAL A 188 25.32 -1.64 1.79
C VAL A 188 26.28 -2.57 2.57
N LYS A 189 25.86 -3.78 2.93
CA LYS A 189 26.70 -4.72 3.71
C LYS A 189 27.75 -5.41 2.84
N ASN A 190 28.91 -5.62 3.44
CA ASN A 190 30.02 -6.37 2.86
C ASN A 190 29.82 -7.88 2.98
N LYS A 191 30.60 -8.67 2.23
CA LYS A 191 30.52 -10.14 2.20
C LYS A 191 30.62 -10.77 3.59
N ASP A 192 31.58 -10.34 4.41
CA ASP A 192 31.80 -10.92 5.73
C ASP A 192 30.68 -10.59 6.71
N GLN A 193 30.16 -9.35 6.65
CA GLN A 193 28.98 -8.96 7.42
C GLN A 193 27.75 -9.79 7.04
N LEU A 194 27.55 -10.06 5.74
CA LEU A 194 26.46 -10.92 5.28
C LEU A 194 26.62 -12.35 5.76
N LYS A 195 27.84 -12.91 5.81
CA LYS A 195 28.10 -14.24 6.38
C LYS A 195 27.74 -14.33 7.86
N VAL A 196 28.05 -13.31 8.66
CA VAL A 196 27.65 -13.25 10.08
C VAL A 196 26.13 -13.23 10.21
N ILE A 197 25.46 -12.39 9.40
CA ILE A 197 23.99 -12.31 9.38
C ILE A 197 23.35 -13.65 8.96
N CYS A 198 23.95 -14.33 8.00
CA CYS A 198 23.56 -15.66 7.53
C CYS A 198 23.64 -16.69 8.66
N GLY A 199 24.76 -16.72 9.41
CA GLY A 199 24.93 -17.62 10.56
C GLY A 199 23.86 -17.43 11.64
N HIS A 200 23.52 -16.17 11.96
CA HIS A 200 22.48 -15.87 12.94
C HIS A 200 21.05 -16.25 12.49
N GLN A 201 20.81 -16.33 11.18
CA GLN A 201 19.47 -16.59 10.62
C GLN A 201 19.33 -17.99 10.01
N GLY A 202 20.36 -18.83 10.11
CA GLY A 202 20.35 -20.17 9.52
C GLY A 202 20.30 -20.16 7.98
N VAL A 203 20.77 -19.10 7.33
CA VAL A 203 20.80 -18.98 5.86
C VAL A 203 22.19 -19.34 5.35
N GLN A 204 22.29 -20.13 4.27
CA GLN A 204 23.58 -20.40 3.63
C GLN A 204 23.98 -19.27 2.67
N TYR A 205 25.21 -18.78 2.81
CA TYR A 205 25.77 -17.76 1.91
C TYR A 205 26.09 -18.37 0.53
N THR A 206 25.58 -17.77 -0.55
CA THR A 206 25.91 -18.15 -1.94
C THR A 206 26.56 -16.97 -2.67
N THR A 207 25.78 -16.15 -3.37
CA THR A 207 26.18 -14.89 -4.00
C THR A 207 25.41 -13.73 -3.34
N LYS A 208 25.94 -12.49 -3.45
CA LYS A 208 25.43 -11.34 -2.68
C LYS A 208 23.92 -11.12 -2.85
N ALA A 209 23.43 -11.04 -4.09
CA ALA A 209 22.01 -10.73 -4.35
C ALA A 209 21.04 -11.84 -3.86
N PRO A 210 21.20 -13.13 -4.24
CA PRO A 210 20.36 -14.22 -3.72
C PRO A 210 20.43 -14.39 -2.20
N THR A 211 21.59 -14.14 -1.59
CA THR A 211 21.74 -14.22 -0.13
C THR A 211 20.91 -13.13 0.56
N ILE A 212 20.93 -11.90 0.02
CA ILE A 212 20.12 -10.79 0.52
C ILE A 212 18.63 -11.15 0.43
N GLU A 213 18.18 -11.72 -0.69
CA GLU A 213 16.78 -12.12 -0.88
C GLU A 213 16.33 -13.16 0.16
N LYS A 214 17.14 -14.20 0.40
CA LYS A 214 16.87 -15.20 1.45
C LYS A 214 16.81 -14.60 2.85
N ILE A 215 17.71 -13.67 3.18
CA ILE A 215 17.68 -12.95 4.47
C ILE A 215 16.39 -12.14 4.61
N ILE A 216 15.97 -11.44 3.55
CA ILE A 216 14.73 -10.65 3.56
C ILE A 216 13.53 -11.55 3.74
N GLU A 217 13.49 -12.70 3.06
CA GLU A 217 12.42 -13.68 3.17
C GLU A 217 12.26 -14.18 4.61
N VAL A 218 13.35 -14.64 5.24
CA VAL A 218 13.35 -15.11 6.64
C VAL A 218 12.89 -14.00 7.59
N ARG A 219 13.39 -12.77 7.42
CA ARG A 219 12.98 -11.63 8.25
C ARG A 219 11.52 -11.23 8.06
N THR A 220 11.05 -11.24 6.81
CA THR A 220 9.66 -10.88 6.47
C THR A 220 8.71 -11.93 7.01
N LYS A 221 9.05 -13.22 6.86
CA LYS A 221 8.29 -14.32 7.45
C LYS A 221 8.20 -14.11 8.96
N LEU A 222 9.31 -13.96 9.67
CA LEU A 222 9.28 -13.73 11.13
C LEU A 222 8.52 -12.48 11.58
N ALA A 223 8.49 -11.42 10.76
CA ALA A 223 7.82 -10.17 11.10
C ALA A 223 6.31 -10.20 10.83
N TYR A 224 5.86 -11.00 9.86
CA TYR A 224 4.47 -11.04 9.39
C TYR A 224 3.82 -12.42 9.49
N GLU A 225 4.49 -13.41 10.05
CA GLU A 225 3.93 -14.72 10.40
C GLU A 225 2.76 -14.50 11.36
N GLY A 226 1.56 -14.92 10.95
CA GLY A 226 0.30 -14.66 11.65
C GLY A 226 -0.45 -13.38 11.24
N LEU A 227 0.16 -12.50 10.44
CA LEU A 227 -0.49 -11.30 9.88
C LEU A 227 -0.85 -11.44 8.39
N VAL A 228 -0.25 -12.41 7.68
CA VAL A 228 -0.63 -12.70 6.30
C VAL A 228 -2.05 -13.26 6.33
N PHE A 229 -3.01 -12.39 6.03
CA PHE A 229 -4.37 -12.78 5.69
C PHE A 229 -4.25 -13.84 4.59
N VAL A 230 -4.54 -15.10 4.93
CA VAL A 230 -4.89 -16.09 3.91
C VAL A 230 -6.05 -15.42 3.17
N PRO A 231 -5.90 -15.04 1.88
CA PRO A 231 -7.01 -14.48 1.14
C PRO A 231 -8.12 -15.52 1.26
N ALA A 232 -9.22 -15.17 1.92
CA ALA A 232 -10.32 -16.08 2.14
C ALA A 232 -10.71 -16.62 0.77
N THR A 233 -10.32 -17.86 0.47
CA THR A 233 -10.61 -18.50 -0.80
C THR A 233 -12.13 -18.55 -0.85
N PRO A 234 -12.79 -17.79 -1.74
CA PRO A 234 -14.24 -17.78 -1.81
C PRO A 234 -14.66 -19.11 -2.44
N GLY A 235 -14.74 -20.20 -1.65
CA GLY A 235 -14.98 -21.51 -2.26
C GLY A 235 -14.92 -22.77 -1.38
N SER A 236 -14.76 -22.71 -0.06
CA SER A 236 -15.00 -23.90 0.78
C SER A 236 -16.17 -23.66 1.72
N ARG A 237 -17.37 -23.55 1.11
CA ARG A 237 -18.61 -23.81 1.83
C ARG A 237 -18.63 -25.32 2.07
N LEU A 238 -18.33 -25.72 3.31
CA LEU A 238 -18.54 -27.07 3.82
C LEU A 238 -20.00 -27.48 3.53
N GLU A 239 -20.16 -28.44 2.64
CA GLU A 239 -21.34 -29.30 2.58
C GLU A 239 -21.25 -30.24 3.79
N GLU A 240 -21.73 -29.79 4.95
CA GLU A 240 -22.14 -30.68 6.04
C GLU A 240 -23.67 -30.86 5.95
N GLU A 241 -24.09 -31.77 5.08
CA GLU A 241 -25.46 -32.31 5.10
C GLU A 241 -25.36 -33.80 5.48
N HIS A 242 -25.18 -34.06 6.78
CA HIS A 242 -25.42 -35.39 7.35
C HIS A 242 -26.84 -35.42 7.92
N THR A 243 -27.78 -35.85 7.09
CA THR A 243 -29.14 -36.23 7.48
C THR A 243 -29.11 -37.64 8.08
N PRO A 244 -29.58 -37.86 9.32
CA PRO A 244 -29.77 -39.21 9.84
C PRO A 244 -31.15 -39.73 9.40
N LEU A 245 -31.16 -40.84 8.66
CA LEU A 245 -32.35 -41.63 8.36
C LEU A 245 -32.88 -42.27 9.66
N LYS A 246 -34.18 -42.11 9.90
CA LYS A 246 -34.98 -42.94 10.81
C LYS A 246 -35.69 -44.02 10.00
#